data_AF-A0A962GFA9-F1
#
_entry.id   AF-A0A962GFA9-F1
#
_cell.length_a   1.000
_cell.length_b   1.000
_cell.length_c   1.000
_cell.angle_alpha   90.00
_cell.angle_beta   90.00
_cell.angle_gamma   90.00
#
_symmetry.space_group_name_H-M   'P 1'
#
loop_
_entity.id
_entity.type
_entity.pdbx_description
1 polymer ?
#
loop_
_entity_poly.entity_id
_entity_poly.type
_entity_poly.pdbx_seq_one_letter_code
_entity_poly.pdbx_strand_id
1 'polypeptide(L)'
;MRIMKLGLTGLAIMAFLTGGPMTAHAASPHDTHHGYHGESNMTMKEVMQGLNAELKNLTDAIILEDYTAIEQSARGIAHHPPPSEAELKRIFSILGEDSEAFKACDQAVHDLAAKLAGIAAGKNMKDILDTYHAMIVKTVECHASFKDNISGKKLD
;
A
#
# COMPACT_ATOMS: atom_id res chain seq x y z
N MET A 1 51.59 36.88 -21.21
CA MET A 1 52.71 36.05 -20.72
C MET A 1 53.23 36.66 -19.43
N ARG A 2 52.88 36.07 -18.28
CA ARG A 2 53.34 36.53 -16.95
C ARG A 2 53.55 35.30 -16.05
N ILE A 3 54.81 35.15 -15.65
CA ILE A 3 55.37 34.67 -14.37
C ILE A 3 55.03 33.26 -13.84
N MET A 4 56.08 32.41 -13.91
CA MET A 4 56.43 31.37 -12.94
C MET A 4 56.21 31.82 -11.48
N LYS A 5 55.82 30.87 -10.63
CA LYS A 5 56.63 30.49 -9.47
C LYS A 5 56.23 29.13 -8.89
N LEU A 6 57.25 28.29 -8.82
CA LEU A 6 57.38 27.01 -8.15
C LEU A 6 57.34 27.22 -6.62
N GLY A 7 56.69 26.31 -5.90
CA GLY A 7 56.65 26.29 -4.43
C GLY A 7 56.29 24.91 -3.92
N LEU A 8 57.32 24.09 -3.70
CA LEU A 8 57.28 22.76 -3.11
C LEU A 8 57.45 22.88 -1.59
N THR A 9 56.42 22.53 -0.81
CA THR A 9 56.45 22.13 0.62
C THR A 9 55.02 21.65 0.94
N GLY A 10 54.72 20.38 1.20
CA GLY A 10 55.28 19.55 2.24
C GLY A 10 54.38 19.63 3.47
N LEU A 11 53.41 18.71 3.61
CA LEU A 11 53.08 18.03 4.87
C LEU A 11 52.01 16.96 4.61
N ALA A 12 52.40 15.70 4.81
CA ALA A 12 51.46 14.60 4.96
C ALA A 12 50.81 14.73 6.34
N ILE A 13 49.48 14.77 6.38
CA ILE A 13 48.71 14.55 7.62
C ILE A 13 48.03 13.20 7.47
N MET A 14 48.71 12.17 7.98
CA MET A 14 48.05 10.93 8.39
C MET A 14 47.23 11.24 9.64
N ALA A 15 45.91 11.37 9.49
CA ALA A 15 45.00 11.34 10.62
C ALA A 15 44.72 9.88 10.99
N PHE A 16 45.24 9.49 12.15
CA PHE A 16 45.00 8.21 12.79
C PHE A 16 43.51 8.05 13.18
N LEU A 17 42.97 6.92 12.76
CA LEU A 17 41.93 6.09 13.36
C LEU A 17 41.47 6.48 14.78
N THR A 18 40.20 6.85 14.89
CA THR A 18 39.33 6.37 15.98
C THR A 18 38.03 5.86 15.38
N GLY A 19 38.04 4.61 14.95
CA GLY A 19 36.81 3.87 14.66
C GLY A 19 36.02 3.69 15.95
N GLY A 20 35.01 4.52 16.16
CA GLY A 20 34.02 4.29 17.22
C GLY A 20 33.26 2.99 16.95
N PRO A 21 32.83 2.26 17.99
CA PRO A 21 32.05 1.05 17.81
C PRO A 21 30.76 1.40 17.07
N MET A 22 30.62 0.84 15.87
CA MET A 22 29.34 0.73 15.18
C MET A 22 28.46 -0.14 16.05
N THR A 23 27.69 0.47 16.96
CA THR A 23 26.58 -0.23 17.59
C THR A 23 25.61 -0.54 16.49
N ALA A 24 25.63 -1.78 16.00
CA ALA A 24 24.55 -2.35 15.24
C ALA A 24 23.29 -2.22 16.10
N HIS A 25 22.51 -1.17 15.86
CA HIS A 25 21.12 -1.18 16.23
C HIS A 25 20.52 -2.33 15.43
N ALA A 26 20.28 -3.44 16.13
CA ALA A 26 19.44 -4.49 15.61
C ALA A 26 18.17 -3.80 15.11
N ALA A 27 17.98 -3.85 13.78
CA ALA A 27 16.68 -3.54 13.20
C ALA A 27 15.72 -4.51 13.89
N SER A 28 14.87 -3.98 14.77
CA SER A 28 13.71 -4.73 15.25
C SER A 28 12.99 -5.26 14.00
N PRO A 29 12.56 -6.54 13.99
CA PRO A 29 11.70 -7.01 12.92
C PRO A 29 10.47 -6.11 12.96
N HIS A 30 10.29 -5.34 11.90
CA HIS A 30 9.09 -4.57 11.69
C HIS A 30 8.01 -5.58 11.29
N ASP A 31 7.47 -6.28 12.29
CA ASP A 31 6.17 -6.92 12.19
C ASP A 31 5.15 -5.80 12.10
N THR A 32 5.04 -5.18 10.92
CA THR A 32 3.82 -4.50 10.50
C THR A 32 2.79 -5.56 10.18
N HIS A 33 2.34 -6.24 11.23
CA HIS A 33 0.95 -6.66 11.24
C HIS A 33 0.16 -5.35 11.33
N HIS A 34 -0.21 -4.79 10.18
CA HIS A 34 -1.26 -3.77 10.15
C HIS A 34 -2.52 -4.48 10.64
N GLY A 35 -2.72 -4.40 11.95
CA GLY A 35 -3.83 -5.03 12.63
C GLY A 35 -5.13 -4.44 12.11
N TYR A 36 -6.10 -5.33 11.88
CA TYR A 36 -7.50 -4.99 11.73
C TYR A 36 -7.98 -4.23 12.98
N HIS A 37 -7.72 -2.92 13.04
CA HIS A 37 -8.12 -2.09 14.17
C HIS A 37 -9.57 -1.64 13.96
N GLY A 38 -10.49 -2.42 14.53
CA GLY A 38 -11.89 -2.06 14.72
C GLY A 38 -12.78 -3.29 14.81
N GLU A 39 -13.45 -3.50 15.94
CA GLU A 39 -14.55 -4.47 16.03
C GLU A 39 -15.69 -4.00 15.12
N SER A 40 -15.78 -4.60 13.94
CA SER A 40 -16.88 -4.39 13.01
C SER A 40 -17.86 -5.56 13.11
N ASN A 41 -19.15 -5.25 12.93
CA ASN A 41 -20.20 -6.28 12.80
C ASN A 41 -20.57 -6.54 11.33
N MET A 42 -19.74 -6.09 10.38
CA MET A 42 -20.06 -6.19 8.97
C MET A 42 -19.74 -7.56 8.38
N THR A 43 -20.56 -7.96 7.42
CA THR A 43 -20.29 -9.06 6.50
C THR A 43 -19.28 -8.64 5.45
N MET A 44 -18.66 -9.61 4.78
CA MET A 44 -17.75 -9.35 3.66
C MET A 44 -18.46 -8.61 2.53
N LYS A 45 -19.74 -8.94 2.29
CA LYS A 45 -20.55 -8.28 1.27
C LYS A 45 -20.70 -6.78 1.53
N GLU A 46 -20.96 -6.40 2.78
CA GLU A 46 -21.12 -4.98 3.16
C GLU A 46 -19.80 -4.21 3.01
N VAL A 47 -18.69 -4.82 3.43
CA VAL A 47 -17.34 -4.26 3.21
C VAL A 47 -17.08 -4.02 1.73
N MET A 48 -17.32 -5.02 0.88
CA MET A 48 -17.13 -4.91 -0.57
C MET A 48 -18.08 -3.89 -1.22
N GLN A 49 -19.29 -3.70 -0.68
CA GLN A 49 -20.21 -2.66 -1.14
C GLN A 49 -19.71 -1.25 -0.79
N GLY A 50 -19.16 -1.06 0.41
CA GLY A 50 -18.50 0.18 0.81
C GLY A 50 -17.29 0.49 -0.06
N LEU A 51 -16.41 -0.50 -0.27
CA LEU A 51 -15.26 -0.38 -1.17
C LEU A 51 -15.67 -0.02 -2.60
N ASN A 52 -16.75 -0.62 -3.11
CA ASN A 52 -17.26 -0.27 -4.44
C ASN A 52 -17.82 1.17 -4.50
N ALA A 53 -18.41 1.68 -3.42
CA ALA A 53 -18.83 3.09 -3.36
C ALA A 53 -17.62 4.03 -3.42
N GLU A 54 -16.58 3.76 -2.63
CA GLU A 54 -15.33 4.53 -2.67
C GLU A 54 -14.65 4.47 -4.03
N LEU A 55 -14.64 3.29 -4.68
CA LEU A 55 -14.05 3.16 -6.01
C LEU A 55 -14.79 3.99 -7.06
N LYS A 56 -16.13 4.08 -6.99
CA LYS A 56 -16.92 4.93 -7.88
C LYS A 56 -16.59 6.40 -7.65
N ASN A 57 -16.58 6.84 -6.38
CA ASN A 57 -16.21 8.21 -6.01
C ASN A 57 -14.79 8.56 -6.49
N LEU A 58 -13.84 7.65 -6.31
CA LEU A 58 -12.46 7.81 -6.78
C LEU A 58 -12.40 7.96 -8.30
N THR A 59 -13.15 7.14 -9.04
CA THR A 59 -13.19 7.19 -10.51
C THR A 59 -13.76 8.52 -10.99
N ASP A 60 -14.86 8.97 -10.40
CA ASP A 60 -15.48 10.26 -10.71
C ASP A 60 -14.52 11.42 -10.38
N ALA A 61 -13.84 11.36 -9.25
CA ALA A 61 -12.85 12.36 -8.84
C ALA A 61 -11.65 12.43 -9.78
N ILE A 62 -11.16 11.29 -10.28
CA ILE A 62 -10.10 11.23 -11.30
C ILE A 62 -10.55 11.92 -12.59
N ILE A 63 -11.78 11.62 -13.07
CA ILE A 63 -12.32 12.20 -14.31
C ILE A 63 -12.47 13.72 -14.19
N LEU A 64 -12.86 14.22 -13.01
CA LEU A 64 -13.05 15.64 -12.72
C LEU A 64 -11.76 16.35 -12.29
N GLU A 65 -10.65 15.63 -12.17
CA GLU A 65 -9.38 16.11 -11.60
C GLU A 65 -9.52 16.73 -10.20
N ASP A 66 -10.46 16.22 -9.38
CA ASP A 66 -10.62 16.64 -7.99
C ASP A 66 -9.63 15.90 -7.10
N TYR A 67 -8.42 16.44 -7.00
CA TYR A 67 -7.33 15.87 -6.21
C TYR A 67 -7.68 15.67 -4.72
N THR A 68 -8.57 16.48 -4.16
CA THR A 68 -9.00 16.32 -2.75
C THR A 68 -9.90 15.09 -2.63
N ALA A 69 -10.88 14.95 -3.53
CA ALA A 69 -11.76 13.79 -3.55
C ALA A 69 -11.02 12.49 -3.92
N ILE A 70 -9.98 12.58 -4.76
CA ILE A 70 -9.07 11.46 -5.06
C ILE A 70 -8.39 10.99 -3.77
N GLU A 71 -7.78 11.90 -3.00
CA GLU A 71 -7.13 11.56 -1.74
C GLU A 71 -8.11 10.93 -0.75
N GLN A 72 -9.27 11.56 -0.56
CA GLN A 72 -10.28 11.11 0.40
C GLN A 72 -10.79 9.71 0.08
N SER A 73 -11.18 9.47 -1.18
CA SER A 73 -11.72 8.18 -1.60
C SER A 73 -10.64 7.09 -1.54
N ALA A 74 -9.41 7.40 -1.94
CA ALA A 74 -8.28 6.47 -1.85
C ALA A 74 -7.96 6.10 -0.40
N ARG A 75 -8.02 7.06 0.54
CA ARG A 75 -7.90 6.77 1.98
C ARG A 75 -9.06 5.92 2.48
N GLY A 76 -10.28 6.15 1.98
CA GLY A 76 -11.46 5.34 2.30
C GLY A 76 -11.29 3.88 1.90
N ILE A 77 -10.68 3.62 0.73
CA ILE A 77 -10.30 2.27 0.29
C ILE A 77 -9.19 1.70 1.20
N ALA A 78 -8.10 2.43 1.43
CA ALA A 78 -6.95 1.91 2.18
C ALA A 78 -7.23 1.63 3.67
N HIS A 79 -8.22 2.32 4.26
CA HIS A 79 -8.54 2.24 5.69
C HIS A 79 -9.99 1.84 5.94
N HIS A 80 -10.58 1.09 5.01
CA HIS A 80 -11.94 0.63 5.16
C HIS A 80 -12.07 -0.20 6.46
N PRO A 81 -13.23 -0.15 7.13
CA PRO A 81 -13.46 -1.03 8.28
C PRO A 81 -13.52 -2.50 7.81
N PRO A 82 -12.96 -3.43 8.59
CA PRO A 82 -12.88 -4.82 8.18
C PRO A 82 -14.22 -5.55 8.31
N PRO A 83 -14.35 -6.80 7.83
CA PRO A 83 -15.44 -7.68 8.24
C PRO A 83 -15.33 -8.04 9.73
N SER A 84 -16.41 -8.57 10.31
CA SER A 84 -16.38 -9.11 11.67
C SER A 84 -15.39 -10.26 11.80
N GLU A 85 -14.86 -10.50 13.01
CA GLU A 85 -13.96 -11.63 13.25
C GLU A 85 -14.60 -12.98 12.89
N ALA A 86 -15.90 -13.13 13.13
CA ALA A 86 -16.65 -14.34 12.79
C ALA A 86 -16.68 -14.55 11.27
N GLU A 87 -16.86 -13.48 10.50
CA GLU A 87 -16.83 -13.52 9.04
C GLU A 87 -15.41 -13.79 8.51
N LEU A 88 -14.38 -13.19 9.09
CA LEU A 88 -12.98 -13.49 8.75
C LEU A 88 -12.64 -14.97 9.01
N LYS A 89 -13.05 -15.51 10.16
CA LYS A 89 -12.88 -16.95 10.48
C LYS A 89 -13.60 -17.83 9.47
N ARG A 90 -14.83 -17.46 9.05
CA ARG A 90 -15.58 -18.17 8.00
C ARG A 90 -14.82 -18.15 6.67
N ILE A 91 -14.33 -17.00 6.24
CA ILE A 91 -13.58 -16.83 4.99
C ILE A 91 -12.32 -17.69 4.99
N PHE A 92 -11.48 -17.59 6.03
CA PHE A 92 -10.25 -18.37 6.10
C PHE A 92 -10.51 -19.88 6.19
N SER A 93 -11.61 -20.30 6.84
CA SER A 93 -12.03 -21.70 6.81
C SER A 93 -12.43 -22.17 5.41
N ILE A 94 -13.01 -21.31 4.57
CA ILE A 94 -13.40 -21.63 3.19
C ILE A 94 -12.17 -21.69 2.28
N LEU A 95 -11.26 -20.75 2.42
CA LEU A 95 -10.08 -20.62 1.57
C LEU A 95 -8.98 -21.65 1.90
N GLY A 96 -8.85 -22.06 3.16
CA GLY A 96 -7.84 -23.04 3.55
C GLY A 96 -6.43 -22.57 3.17
N GLU A 97 -5.74 -23.35 2.34
CA GLU A 97 -4.38 -23.06 1.84
C GLU A 97 -4.30 -21.75 1.03
N ASP A 98 -5.40 -21.33 0.41
CA ASP A 98 -5.46 -20.09 -0.38
C ASP A 98 -5.55 -18.81 0.47
N SER A 99 -5.66 -18.94 1.79
CA SER A 99 -5.83 -17.79 2.71
C SER A 99 -4.66 -16.80 2.64
N GLU A 100 -3.42 -17.28 2.50
CA GLU A 100 -2.25 -16.39 2.40
C GLU A 100 -2.22 -15.63 1.07
N ALA A 101 -2.63 -16.28 -0.02
CA ALA A 101 -2.76 -15.62 -1.32
C ALA A 101 -3.86 -14.54 -1.30
N PHE A 102 -4.98 -14.82 -0.62
CA PHE A 102 -6.05 -13.83 -0.43
C PHE A 102 -5.55 -12.61 0.37
N LYS A 103 -4.88 -12.81 1.51
CA LYS A 103 -4.30 -11.72 2.31
C LYS A 103 -3.31 -10.88 1.51
N ALA A 104 -2.41 -11.53 0.76
CA ALA A 104 -1.43 -10.83 -0.06
C ALA A 104 -2.11 -9.99 -1.16
N CYS A 105 -3.18 -10.51 -1.75
CA CYS A 105 -3.94 -9.79 -2.75
C CYS A 105 -4.71 -8.60 -2.17
N ASP A 106 -5.34 -8.76 -1.00
CA ASP A 106 -6.02 -7.69 -0.26
C ASP A 106 -5.03 -6.57 0.14
N GLN A 107 -3.90 -6.95 0.73
CA GLN A 107 -2.85 -6.01 1.13
C GLN A 107 -2.30 -5.21 -0.07
N ALA A 108 -2.12 -5.85 -1.22
CA ALA A 108 -1.67 -5.14 -2.42
C ALA A 108 -2.64 -4.03 -2.86
N VAL A 109 -3.96 -4.24 -2.70
CA VAL A 109 -4.97 -3.22 -2.98
C VAL A 109 -4.89 -2.08 -1.96
N HIS A 110 -4.77 -2.40 -0.66
CA HIS A 110 -4.59 -1.41 0.40
C HIS A 110 -3.36 -0.53 0.17
N ASP A 111 -2.22 -1.14 -0.14
CA ASP A 111 -0.95 -0.43 -0.36
C ASP A 111 -1.03 0.52 -1.56
N LEU A 112 -1.66 0.07 -2.66
CA LEU A 112 -1.86 0.89 -3.85
C LEU A 112 -2.82 2.05 -3.59
N ALA A 113 -3.90 1.82 -2.82
CA ALA A 113 -4.83 2.87 -2.42
C ALA A 113 -4.16 3.90 -1.49
N ALA A 114 -3.35 3.45 -0.53
CA ALA A 114 -2.58 4.32 0.35
C ALA A 114 -1.56 5.16 -0.43
N LYS A 115 -0.86 4.54 -1.39
CA LYS A 115 0.02 5.25 -2.33
C LYS A 115 -0.74 6.28 -3.14
N LEU A 116 -1.91 5.92 -3.67
CA LEU A 116 -2.74 6.81 -4.49
C LEU A 116 -3.19 8.05 -3.70
N ALA A 117 -3.56 7.87 -2.43
CA ALA A 117 -3.81 8.98 -1.52
C ALA A 117 -2.58 9.88 -1.34
N GLY A 118 -1.41 9.29 -1.08
CA GLY A 118 -0.16 10.04 -0.87
C GLY A 118 0.29 10.86 -2.07
N ILE A 119 0.05 10.39 -3.30
CA ILE A 119 0.46 11.09 -4.52
C ILE A 119 -0.58 12.13 -5.01
N ALA A 120 -1.83 12.07 -4.53
CA ALA A 120 -2.88 13.00 -4.93
C ALA A 120 -2.50 14.47 -4.68
N ALA A 121 -1.82 14.75 -3.57
CA ALA A 121 -1.32 16.09 -3.23
C ALA A 121 -0.30 16.64 -4.24
N GLY A 122 0.44 15.77 -4.93
CA GLY A 122 1.41 16.13 -5.96
C GLY A 122 0.75 16.58 -7.28
N LYS A 123 -0.57 16.43 -7.42
CA LYS A 123 -1.37 16.79 -8.60
C LYS A 123 -0.81 16.29 -9.94
N ASN A 124 -0.09 15.17 -9.90
CA ASN A 124 0.43 14.51 -11.09
C ASN A 124 -0.56 13.44 -11.56
N MET A 125 -1.47 13.82 -12.47
CA MET A 125 -2.49 12.92 -12.99
C MET A 125 -1.91 11.65 -13.64
N LYS A 126 -0.70 11.73 -14.22
CA LYS A 126 -0.05 10.54 -14.80
C LYS A 126 0.24 9.49 -13.72
N ASP A 127 0.86 9.90 -12.61
CA ASP A 127 1.19 8.95 -11.52
C ASP A 127 -0.07 8.42 -10.83
N ILE A 128 -1.12 9.25 -10.74
CA ILE A 128 -2.44 8.87 -10.24
C ILE A 128 -3.04 7.77 -11.13
N LEU A 129 -3.08 7.97 -12.45
CA LEU A 129 -3.64 7.00 -13.39
C LEU A 129 -2.84 5.69 -13.42
N ASP A 130 -1.51 5.76 -13.40
CA ASP A 130 -0.65 4.57 -13.36
C ASP A 130 -0.92 3.75 -12.07
N THR A 131 -1.08 4.43 -10.93
CA THR A 131 -1.38 3.77 -9.64
C THR A 131 -2.81 3.25 -9.58
N TYR A 132 -3.79 4.02 -10.08
CA TYR A 132 -5.20 3.62 -10.15
C TYR A 132 -5.37 2.38 -11.01
N HIS A 133 -4.72 2.34 -12.18
CA HIS A 133 -4.78 1.18 -13.06
C HIS A 133 -4.20 -0.07 -12.39
N ALA A 134 -3.04 0.05 -11.73
CA ALA A 134 -2.47 -1.05 -10.97
C ALA A 134 -3.43 -1.56 -9.87
N MET A 135 -4.11 -0.64 -9.18
CA MET A 135 -5.11 -0.99 -8.15
C MET A 135 -6.31 -1.72 -8.75
N ILE A 136 -6.88 -1.24 -9.86
CA ILE A 136 -7.99 -1.90 -10.55
C ILE A 136 -7.63 -3.31 -11.01
N VAL A 137 -6.43 -3.50 -11.57
CA VAL A 137 -5.95 -4.83 -11.98
C VAL A 137 -5.93 -5.77 -10.77
N LYS A 138 -5.35 -5.34 -9.64
CA LYS A 138 -5.30 -6.17 -8.42
C LYS A 138 -6.68 -6.48 -7.83
N THR A 139 -7.59 -5.51 -7.85
CA THR A 139 -8.98 -5.72 -7.42
C THR A 139 -9.67 -6.81 -8.25
N VAL A 140 -9.52 -6.77 -9.57
CA VAL A 140 -10.14 -7.76 -10.47
C VAL A 140 -9.47 -9.13 -10.35
N GLU A 141 -8.14 -9.19 -10.23
CA GLU A 141 -7.39 -10.43 -9.97
C GLU A 141 -7.83 -11.12 -8.66
N CYS A 142 -8.02 -10.34 -7.59
CA CYS A 142 -8.53 -10.83 -6.30
C CYS A 142 -9.91 -11.47 -6.47
N HIS A 143 -10.81 -10.77 -7.18
CA HIS A 143 -12.16 -11.27 -7.42
C HIS A 143 -12.17 -12.55 -8.25
N ALA A 144 -11.38 -12.60 -9.32
CA ALA A 144 -11.26 -13.78 -10.17
C ALA A 144 -10.78 -15.00 -9.39
N SER A 145 -9.93 -14.79 -8.39
CA SER A 145 -9.31 -15.86 -7.61
C SER A 145 -10.19 -16.34 -6.44
N PHE A 146 -10.90 -15.45 -5.75
CA PHE A 146 -11.49 -15.77 -4.44
C PHE A 146 -12.98 -15.49 -4.28
N LYS A 147 -13.57 -14.62 -5.09
CA LYS A 147 -14.94 -14.11 -4.84
C LYS A 147 -16.00 -15.22 -4.84
N ASP A 148 -15.93 -16.14 -5.79
CA ASP A 148 -16.96 -17.17 -5.95
C ASP A 148 -16.88 -18.22 -4.83
N ASN A 149 -15.66 -18.57 -4.38
CA ASN A 149 -15.42 -19.38 -3.19
C ASN A 149 -16.03 -18.72 -1.93
N ILE A 150 -15.72 -17.44 -1.69
CA ILE A 150 -16.17 -16.71 -0.50
C ILE A 150 -17.69 -16.49 -0.49
N SER A 151 -18.28 -16.21 -1.67
CA SER A 151 -19.72 -15.94 -1.81
C SER A 151 -20.56 -17.22 -1.91
N GLY A 152 -19.94 -18.39 -2.04
CA GLY A 152 -20.64 -19.67 -2.20
C GLY A 152 -21.37 -19.82 -3.53
N LYS A 153 -21.06 -18.98 -4.53
CA LYS A 153 -21.53 -19.19 -5.90
C LYS A 153 -20.69 -20.30 -6.51
N LYS A 154 -21.30 -21.47 -6.70
CA LYS A 154 -20.73 -22.50 -7.57
C LYS A 154 -20.76 -21.98 -9.00
N LEU A 155 -19.61 -21.93 -9.68
CA LEU A 155 -19.57 -21.81 -11.13
C LEU A 155 -20.04 -23.16 -11.69
N ASP A 156 -21.25 -23.16 -12.24
CA ASP A 156 -21.88 -24.22 -13.01
C ASP A 156 -21.34 -24.29 -14.44
#